data_AF-A0A635R8L8-F1
#
_entry.id   AF-A0A635R8L8-F1
#
_cell.length_a   1.000
_cell.length_b   1.000
_cell.length_c   1.000
_cell.angle_alpha   90.00
_cell.angle_beta   90.00
_cell.angle_gamma   90.00
#
_symmetry.space_group_name_H-M   'P 1'
#
loop_
_entity.id
_entity.type
_entity.pdbx_description
1 polymer ?
#
loop_
_entity_poly.entity_id
_entity_poly.type
_entity_poly.pdbx_seq_one_letter_code
_entity_poly.pdbx_strand_id
1 'polypeptide(L)'
;MSKQDQLLNYLVDAMNAKGIKEDPFVNAACIVGNWYLQNRRPNDQTNVAVIETFKATLYSRLLGLGLTPLQPDIHSALEKAFVLANQLAEEARRAGQGGFGVRTEPVNFGIQNSQNAQPTAPIQGSSVPMASYTPAGVTVQPVQPAPVFGGTPQPQSQSQSQPAIIQPTVPQEVMNKSKPVDMNKETMDDIIQRANRPHHDILRVEIVEDYLDHELKEKIQQNVVSPKEANTRVKNSVYAEHRDWGDKVSELVEDNDKQYCSYDDAGIMVKVESEYRLYPMAQTETSAVYLQEFYSSVRQIIDDLDTVRDIDDIEKLMERVSNDVFRLRDLAQRLLMYFLTKSDENETYRSECSAFTRRFIATLTVLVHNAISVASAYGKDVPGTKFVQLECCLDDMTYFKETVYGRTIGENGVSKSADYFREMFLLIARSLRKLHIRLTCDNKAIELSQVTYTISLQADYQSANDRHIVEISSFGNSFEPIVSIYEVINQKAPEAFIKLKTPSHVYSLLSTGDVTAPVRY
;
A
#
# COMPACT_ATOMS: atom_id res chain seq x y z
N MET A 1 31.20 -8.80 -3.60
CA MET A 1 30.28 -7.72 -4.03
C MET A 1 30.59 -7.40 -5.48
N SER A 2 29.58 -7.42 -6.35
CA SER A 2 29.80 -7.25 -7.79
C SER A 2 30.12 -5.79 -8.12
N LYS A 3 30.91 -5.51 -9.17
CA LYS A 3 31.17 -4.13 -9.64
C LYS A 3 29.89 -3.37 -10.02
N GLN A 4 28.79 -4.08 -10.31
CA GLN A 4 27.49 -3.52 -10.66
C GLN A 4 26.77 -2.86 -9.47
N ASP A 5 27.01 -3.33 -8.25
CA ASP A 5 26.40 -2.79 -7.02
C ASP A 5 27.08 -1.47 -6.60
N GLN A 6 28.38 -1.35 -6.85
CA GLN A 6 29.17 -0.17 -6.50
C GLN A 6 28.80 1.07 -7.35
N LEU A 7 28.54 0.87 -8.64
CA LEU A 7 28.16 1.96 -9.54
C LEU A 7 26.75 2.50 -9.21
N LEU A 8 25.82 1.62 -8.85
CA LEU A 8 24.47 2.04 -8.47
C LEU A 8 24.51 2.93 -7.22
N ASN A 9 25.20 2.46 -6.17
CA ASN A 9 25.33 3.20 -4.93
C ASN A 9 25.98 4.57 -5.15
N TYR A 10 27.06 4.62 -5.95
CA TYR A 10 27.72 5.88 -6.30
C TYR A 10 26.76 6.90 -6.97
N LEU A 11 25.95 6.45 -7.92
CA LEU A 11 25.01 7.33 -8.64
C LEU A 11 23.88 7.81 -7.72
N VAL A 12 23.36 6.94 -6.85
CA VAL A 12 22.32 7.28 -5.87
C VAL A 12 22.86 8.27 -4.83
N ASP A 13 24.08 8.08 -4.35
CA ASP A 13 24.71 9.04 -3.43
C ASP A 13 24.91 10.41 -4.09
N ALA A 14 25.34 10.44 -5.36
CA ALA A 14 25.47 11.67 -6.13
C ALA A 14 24.12 12.37 -6.41
N MET A 15 23.05 11.58 -6.60
CA MET A 15 21.67 12.06 -6.72
C MET A 15 21.20 12.74 -5.44
N ASN A 16 21.38 12.07 -4.30
CA ASN A 16 21.00 12.54 -2.98
C ASN A 16 21.75 13.81 -2.60
N ALA A 17 23.06 13.87 -2.88
CA ALA A 17 23.88 15.05 -2.64
C ALA A 17 23.43 16.29 -3.44
N LYS A 18 22.77 16.09 -4.58
CA LYS A 18 22.23 17.16 -5.43
C LYS A 18 20.73 17.40 -5.24
N GLY A 19 20.08 16.71 -4.29
CA GLY A 19 18.65 16.86 -3.99
C GLY A 19 17.74 16.50 -5.17
N ILE A 20 18.18 15.60 -6.05
CA ILE A 20 17.42 15.19 -7.23
C ILE A 20 16.43 14.10 -6.81
N LYS A 21 15.15 14.26 -7.19
CA LYS A 21 14.13 13.23 -6.96
C LYS A 21 14.33 12.03 -7.90
N GLU A 22 14.10 10.83 -7.39
CA GLU A 22 14.30 9.59 -8.13
C GLU A 22 13.17 9.26 -9.11
N ASP A 23 11.97 9.82 -8.90
CA ASP A 23 10.74 9.52 -9.65
C ASP A 23 10.93 9.49 -11.18
N PRO A 24 11.65 10.44 -11.82
CA PRO A 24 11.83 10.43 -13.27
C PRO A 24 12.64 9.24 -13.79
N PHE A 25 13.61 8.76 -13.01
CA PHE A 25 14.49 7.64 -13.39
C PHE A 25 13.82 6.30 -13.11
N VAL A 26 13.07 6.21 -12.00
CA VAL A 26 12.23 5.05 -11.69
C VAL A 26 11.16 4.88 -12.76
N ASN A 27 10.49 5.98 -13.16
CA ASN A 27 9.47 5.92 -14.21
C ASN A 27 10.04 5.45 -15.55
N ALA A 28 11.22 5.94 -15.94
CA ALA A 28 11.90 5.46 -17.15
C ALA A 28 12.23 3.95 -17.07
N ALA A 29 12.71 3.48 -15.92
CA ALA A 29 13.01 2.07 -15.69
C ALA A 29 11.74 1.20 -15.69
N CYS A 30 10.64 1.68 -15.14
CA CYS A 30 9.33 1.01 -15.18
C CYS A 30 8.77 0.89 -16.60
N ILE A 31 8.91 1.93 -17.44
CA ILE A 31 8.47 1.88 -18.84
C ILE A 31 9.22 0.78 -19.60
N VAL A 32 10.55 0.71 -19.44
CA VAL A 32 11.37 -0.33 -20.08
C VAL A 32 11.07 -1.72 -19.51
N GLY A 33 10.92 -1.83 -18.18
CA GLY A 33 10.55 -3.08 -17.52
C GLY A 33 9.22 -3.63 -18.01
N ASN A 34 8.21 -2.76 -18.14
CA ASN A 34 6.91 -3.13 -18.69
C ASN A 34 6.99 -3.58 -20.16
N TRP A 35 7.83 -2.95 -20.97
CA TRP A 35 8.06 -3.40 -22.35
C TRP A 35 8.70 -4.81 -22.38
N TYR A 36 9.66 -5.11 -21.51
CA TYR A 36 10.28 -6.43 -21.43
C TYR A 36 9.28 -7.52 -20.99
N LEU A 37 8.41 -7.18 -20.04
CA LEU A 37 7.32 -8.06 -19.57
C LEU A 37 6.28 -8.31 -20.68
N GLN A 38 5.86 -7.27 -21.39
CA GLN A 38 4.92 -7.38 -22.52
C GLN A 38 5.48 -8.24 -23.66
N ASN A 39 6.80 -8.20 -23.86
CA ASN A 39 7.50 -9.02 -24.85
C ASN A 39 7.95 -10.39 -24.30
N ARG A 40 7.41 -10.82 -23.15
CA ARG A 40 7.66 -12.14 -22.51
C ARG A 40 9.15 -12.47 -22.36
N ARG A 41 9.98 -11.46 -22.06
CA ARG A 41 11.41 -11.67 -21.83
C ARG A 41 11.63 -12.33 -20.45
N PRO A 42 12.69 -13.16 -20.29
CA PRO A 42 13.03 -13.76 -19.01
C PRO A 42 13.18 -12.72 -17.90
N ASN A 43 12.78 -13.07 -16.67
CA ASN A 43 12.84 -12.16 -15.52
C ASN A 43 14.24 -11.63 -15.24
N ASP A 44 15.27 -12.45 -15.45
CA ASP A 44 16.67 -12.03 -15.26
C ASP A 44 17.07 -10.92 -16.26
N GLN A 45 16.60 -11.02 -17.51
CA GLN A 45 16.84 -9.98 -18.52
C GLN A 45 16.05 -8.70 -18.23
N THR A 46 14.83 -8.85 -17.71
CA THR A 46 13.98 -7.73 -17.31
C THR A 46 14.60 -6.96 -16.15
N ASN A 47 15.06 -7.66 -15.10
CA ASN A 47 15.69 -7.05 -13.94
C ASN A 47 16.99 -6.30 -14.31
N VAL A 48 17.81 -6.91 -15.17
CA VAL A 48 19.03 -6.24 -15.68
C VAL A 48 18.66 -4.99 -16.48
N ALA A 49 17.65 -5.05 -17.35
CA ALA A 49 17.21 -3.90 -18.16
C ALA A 49 16.67 -2.74 -17.31
N VAL A 50 15.92 -3.05 -16.25
CA VAL A 50 15.40 -2.04 -15.29
C VAL A 50 16.55 -1.34 -14.57
N ILE A 51 17.51 -2.09 -14.03
CA ILE A 51 18.65 -1.54 -13.29
C ILE A 51 19.55 -0.71 -14.20
N GLU A 52 19.86 -1.18 -15.40
CA GLU A 52 20.70 -0.44 -16.35
C GLU A 52 20.00 0.82 -16.87
N THR A 53 18.69 0.79 -17.09
CA THR A 53 17.90 1.97 -17.47
C THR A 53 17.92 3.03 -16.37
N PHE A 54 17.75 2.62 -15.12
CA PHE A 54 17.81 3.52 -13.97
C PHE A 54 19.20 4.18 -13.87
N LYS A 55 20.28 3.38 -13.91
CA LYS A 55 21.66 3.88 -13.87
C LYS A 55 21.96 4.86 -15.01
N ALA A 56 21.57 4.51 -16.24
CA ALA A 56 21.89 5.29 -17.42
C ALA A 56 21.15 6.65 -17.45
N THR A 57 19.87 6.66 -17.09
CA THR A 57 19.06 7.89 -17.02
C THR A 57 19.50 8.81 -15.89
N LEU A 58 19.81 8.24 -14.72
CA LEU A 58 20.35 8.99 -13.59
C LEU A 58 21.74 9.57 -13.92
N TYR A 59 22.64 8.76 -14.49
CA TYR A 59 23.97 9.21 -14.88
C TYR A 59 23.93 10.35 -15.91
N SER A 60 23.09 10.24 -16.94
CA SER A 60 22.90 11.29 -17.96
C SER A 60 22.44 12.61 -17.33
N ARG A 61 21.52 12.55 -16.37
CA ARG A 61 21.06 13.74 -15.63
C ARG A 61 22.16 14.34 -14.76
N LEU A 62 22.93 13.51 -14.06
CA LEU A 62 24.04 13.97 -13.22
C LEU A 62 25.15 14.61 -14.07
N LEU A 63 25.47 14.04 -15.23
CA LEU A 63 26.42 14.59 -16.19
C LEU A 63 25.99 15.98 -16.68
N GLY A 64 24.70 16.14 -17.03
CA GLY A 64 24.11 17.45 -17.37
C GLY A 64 24.12 18.48 -16.23
N LEU A 65 24.28 18.03 -14.98
CA LEU A 65 24.41 18.86 -13.78
C LEU A 65 25.86 18.99 -13.30
N GLY A 66 26.83 18.73 -14.19
CA GLY A 66 28.26 18.94 -13.96
C GLY A 66 28.95 17.83 -13.18
N LEU A 67 28.42 16.60 -13.16
CA LEU A 67 29.19 15.43 -12.70
C LEU A 67 30.39 15.22 -13.65
N THR A 68 31.59 15.02 -13.11
CA THR A 68 32.75 14.64 -13.92
C THR A 68 32.47 13.29 -14.59
N PRO A 69 32.73 13.13 -15.91
CA PRO A 69 32.56 11.86 -16.59
C PRO A 69 33.30 10.74 -15.85
N LEU A 70 32.63 9.61 -15.70
CA LEU A 70 33.23 8.40 -15.13
C LEU A 70 34.31 7.85 -16.07
N GLN A 71 34.98 6.77 -15.64
CA GLN A 71 35.98 6.10 -16.47
C GLN A 71 35.43 5.83 -17.89
N PRO A 72 36.22 6.01 -18.96
CA PRO A 72 35.71 6.04 -20.34
C PRO A 72 34.90 4.81 -20.75
N ASP A 73 35.23 3.64 -20.20
CA ASP A 73 34.54 2.37 -20.39
C ASP A 73 33.14 2.37 -19.75
N ILE A 74 33.03 2.84 -18.51
CA ILE A 74 31.75 2.98 -17.78
C ILE A 74 30.89 4.06 -18.42
N HIS A 75 31.49 5.21 -18.75
CA HIS A 75 30.80 6.31 -19.41
C HIS A 75 30.20 5.87 -20.76
N SER A 76 30.98 5.19 -21.60
CA SER A 76 30.52 4.69 -22.90
C SER A 76 29.41 3.64 -22.77
N ALA A 77 29.48 2.77 -21.75
CA ALA A 77 28.46 1.76 -21.48
C ALA A 77 27.13 2.39 -21.05
N LEU A 78 27.17 3.37 -20.14
CA LEU A 78 25.99 4.07 -19.66
C LEU A 78 25.35 4.96 -20.74
N GLU A 79 26.14 5.60 -21.60
CA GLU A 79 25.59 6.35 -22.74
C GLU A 79 24.89 5.44 -23.75
N LYS A 80 25.48 4.27 -24.07
CA LYS A 80 24.82 3.27 -24.92
C LYS A 80 23.53 2.75 -24.29
N ALA A 81 23.53 2.47 -23.00
CA ALA A 81 22.34 2.06 -22.25
C ALA A 81 21.27 3.16 -22.21
N PHE A 82 21.68 4.43 -22.13
CA PHE A 82 20.75 5.57 -22.16
C PHE A 82 20.08 5.72 -23.53
N VAL A 83 20.84 5.59 -24.63
CA VAL A 83 20.29 5.62 -25.99
C VAL A 83 19.31 4.46 -26.20
N LEU A 84 19.68 3.25 -25.78
CA LEU A 84 18.82 2.07 -25.87
C LEU A 84 17.53 2.22 -25.04
N ALA A 85 17.64 2.72 -23.80
CA ALA A 85 16.49 2.96 -22.94
C ALA A 85 15.51 3.96 -23.55
N ASN A 86 16.00 5.02 -24.19
CA ASN A 86 15.15 5.99 -24.88
C ASN A 86 14.45 5.37 -26.11
N GLN A 87 15.15 4.54 -26.88
CA GLN A 87 14.54 3.82 -28.01
C GLN A 87 13.42 2.88 -27.54
N LEU A 88 13.66 2.09 -26.49
CA LEU A 88 12.68 1.17 -25.92
C LEU A 88 11.49 1.91 -25.29
N ALA A 89 11.74 3.04 -24.62
CA ALA A 89 10.67 3.87 -24.07
C ALA A 89 9.80 4.49 -25.19
N GLU A 90 10.39 4.83 -26.33
CA GLU A 90 9.66 5.34 -27.49
C GLU A 90 8.85 4.24 -28.20
N GLU A 91 9.40 3.03 -28.31
CA GLU A 91 8.67 1.84 -28.78
C GLU A 91 7.51 1.47 -27.86
N ALA A 92 7.71 1.52 -26.54
CA ALA A 92 6.66 1.29 -25.55
C ALA A 92 5.52 2.32 -25.66
N ARG A 93 5.86 3.59 -25.90
CA ARG A 93 4.86 4.65 -26.13
C ARG A 93 4.09 4.47 -27.44
N ARG A 94 4.76 3.99 -28.50
CA ARG A 94 4.10 3.68 -29.78
C ARG A 94 3.19 2.45 -29.70
N ALA A 95 3.57 1.43 -28.94
CA ALA A 95 2.74 0.25 -28.69
C ALA A 95 1.47 0.57 -27.87
N GLY A 96 1.49 1.61 -27.03
CA GLY A 96 0.34 2.06 -26.25
C GLY A 96 -0.74 2.85 -27.03
N GLN A 97 -0.51 3.20 -28.29
CA GLN A 97 -1.44 4.01 -29.10
C GLN A 97 -2.06 3.27 -30.32
N GLY A 98 -1.71 2.00 -30.56
CA GLY A 98 -2.21 1.24 -31.71
C GLY A 98 -2.58 -0.20 -31.33
N GLY A 99 -3.79 -0.62 -31.70
CA GLY A 99 -4.32 -1.95 -31.44
C GLY A 99 -3.45 -3.09 -31.95
N PHE A 100 -3.56 -4.22 -31.24
CA PHE A 100 -2.95 -5.53 -31.44
C PHE A 100 -2.26 -5.78 -32.80
N GLY A 101 -0.94 -5.92 -32.75
CA GLY A 101 -0.12 -6.46 -33.84
C GLY A 101 1.11 -7.16 -33.29
N VAL A 102 1.09 -8.49 -33.29
CA VAL A 102 2.24 -9.35 -32.96
C VAL A 102 3.33 -9.16 -34.01
N ARG A 103 4.54 -8.77 -33.59
CA ARG A 103 5.77 -9.01 -34.36
C ARG A 103 6.64 -10.01 -33.60
N THR A 104 6.58 -11.25 -34.05
CA THR A 104 7.53 -12.30 -33.70
C THR A 104 8.78 -12.15 -34.56
N GLU A 105 9.84 -11.56 -34.01
CA GLU A 105 11.21 -11.94 -34.38
C GLU A 105 12.09 -12.05 -33.12
N PRO A 106 12.83 -13.15 -32.94
CA PRO A 106 13.68 -13.34 -31.78
C PRO A 106 14.98 -12.55 -31.97
N VAL A 107 15.13 -11.44 -31.24
CA VAL A 107 16.45 -10.82 -31.06
C VAL A 107 17.30 -11.77 -30.20
N ASN A 108 18.27 -12.40 -30.84
CA ASN A 108 19.20 -13.38 -30.28
C ASN A 108 20.31 -12.65 -29.52
N PHE A 109 20.40 -12.83 -28.20
CA PHE A 109 21.46 -12.26 -27.38
C PHE A 109 22.41 -13.38 -26.94
N GLY A 110 23.46 -13.58 -27.74
CA GLY A 110 24.59 -14.41 -27.38
C GLY A 110 25.49 -13.68 -26.38
N ILE A 111 25.73 -14.30 -25.23
CA ILE A 111 26.89 -14.03 -24.38
C ILE A 111 28.11 -14.52 -25.17
N GLN A 112 28.94 -13.60 -25.69
CA GLN A 112 30.26 -13.95 -26.23
C GLN A 112 31.35 -13.48 -25.27
N ASN A 113 31.98 -14.47 -24.64
CA ASN A 113 33.35 -14.37 -24.14
C ASN A 113 34.27 -13.90 -25.27
N SER A 114 35.17 -13.01 -24.93
CA SER A 114 36.21 -12.43 -25.78
C SER A 114 37.08 -13.48 -26.48
N GLN A 115 37.21 -13.40 -27.82
CA GLN A 115 38.46 -13.54 -28.57
C GLN A 115 38.24 -13.24 -30.07
N ASN A 116 38.98 -12.25 -30.58
CA ASN A 116 39.30 -11.92 -31.98
C ASN A 116 38.21 -12.03 -33.09
N ALA A 117 37.80 -10.88 -33.64
CA ALA A 117 38.04 -10.49 -35.05
C ALA A 117 37.32 -9.17 -35.44
N GLN A 118 38.14 -8.18 -35.80
CA GLN A 118 38.06 -7.12 -36.83
C GLN A 118 36.74 -6.37 -37.23
N PRO A 119 36.91 -5.11 -37.69
CA PRO A 119 35.92 -4.04 -37.57
C PRO A 119 34.95 -3.96 -38.76
N THR A 120 33.74 -3.46 -38.50
CA THR A 120 32.85 -2.95 -39.55
C THR A 120 32.40 -1.52 -39.23
N ALA A 121 32.20 -0.77 -40.32
CA ALA A 121 32.35 0.68 -40.52
C ALA A 121 31.45 1.63 -39.68
N PRO A 122 31.83 2.91 -39.54
CA PRO A 122 31.11 3.89 -38.73
C PRO A 122 29.81 4.30 -39.42
N ILE A 123 28.68 4.25 -38.70
CA ILE A 123 27.46 4.92 -39.14
C ILE A 123 27.54 6.37 -38.67
N GLN A 124 27.56 7.26 -39.66
CA GLN A 124 27.59 8.71 -39.54
C GLN A 124 26.37 9.23 -38.75
N GLY A 125 26.64 10.29 -37.98
CA GLY A 125 25.69 10.91 -37.08
C GLY A 125 24.45 11.47 -37.76
N SER A 126 23.35 11.36 -37.05
CA SER A 126 22.25 12.32 -37.12
C SER A 126 21.94 12.74 -35.69
N SER A 127 22.29 13.99 -35.39
CA SER A 127 21.96 14.71 -34.17
C SER A 127 20.44 14.80 -34.02
N VAL A 128 19.88 14.13 -33.00
CA VAL A 128 18.49 14.34 -32.58
C VAL A 128 18.43 15.64 -31.76
N PRO A 129 17.54 16.59 -32.09
CA PRO A 129 17.48 17.88 -31.42
C PRO A 129 16.95 17.73 -29.99
N MET A 130 17.71 18.27 -29.03
CA MET A 130 17.28 18.49 -27.64
C MET A 130 16.09 19.47 -27.62
N ALA A 131 14.90 18.96 -27.31
CA ALA A 131 13.76 19.80 -26.97
C ALA A 131 14.03 20.48 -25.61
N SER A 132 14.31 21.78 -25.69
CA SER A 132 14.45 22.71 -24.59
C SER A 132 13.14 22.82 -23.79
N TYR A 133 13.17 22.39 -22.53
CA TYR A 133 12.10 22.69 -21.56
C TYR A 133 12.50 23.98 -20.80
N THR A 134 11.86 25.10 -21.12
CA THR A 134 11.95 26.36 -20.34
C THR A 134 10.78 26.41 -19.35
N PRO A 135 11.00 26.45 -18.03
CA PRO A 135 9.99 26.93 -17.10
C PRO A 135 10.02 28.46 -17.07
N ALA A 136 8.88 29.07 -17.35
CA ALA A 136 8.68 30.50 -17.23
C ALA A 136 8.71 30.93 -15.75
N GLY A 137 9.42 32.02 -15.47
CA GLY A 137 9.08 32.93 -14.38
C GLY A 137 9.90 32.85 -13.09
N VAL A 138 11.20 33.14 -13.12
CA VAL A 138 11.90 33.84 -12.02
C VAL A 138 12.95 34.77 -12.63
N THR A 139 12.75 36.07 -12.51
CA THR A 139 13.77 37.09 -12.84
C THR A 139 14.88 37.07 -11.78
N VAL A 140 16.10 36.74 -12.20
CA VAL A 140 17.31 36.78 -11.38
C VAL A 140 17.93 38.18 -11.46
N GLN A 141 18.08 38.88 -10.34
CA GLN A 141 18.99 40.02 -10.23
C GLN A 141 20.42 39.51 -9.93
N PRO A 142 21.47 40.08 -10.55
CA PRO A 142 22.83 39.59 -10.41
C PRO A 142 23.49 40.02 -9.08
N VAL A 143 24.30 39.09 -8.56
CA VAL A 143 25.11 39.18 -7.33
C VAL A 143 26.26 40.19 -7.50
N GLN A 144 26.50 41.01 -6.46
CA GLN A 144 27.74 41.77 -6.27
C GLN A 144 28.65 41.11 -5.21
N PRO A 145 29.99 41.27 -5.31
CA PRO A 145 30.95 40.45 -4.57
C PRO A 145 31.36 40.99 -3.18
N ALA A 146 31.94 40.09 -2.39
CA ALA A 146 32.32 40.18 -0.96
C ALA A 146 33.28 41.32 -0.57
N PRO A 147 33.37 41.61 0.75
CA PRO A 147 34.69 41.71 1.41
C PRO A 147 34.74 41.04 2.82
N VAL A 148 35.75 40.21 3.15
CA VAL A 148 37.09 40.46 3.77
C VAL A 148 37.14 40.41 5.33
N PHE A 149 37.91 39.42 5.83
CA PHE A 149 38.78 39.33 7.03
C PHE A 149 38.46 40.01 8.39
N GLY A 150 38.62 39.22 9.48
CA GLY A 150 39.59 39.54 10.56
C GLY A 150 39.15 39.45 12.03
N GLY A 151 39.94 38.71 12.85
CA GLY A 151 40.25 38.99 14.29
C GLY A 151 39.44 38.22 15.36
N THR A 152 39.95 37.14 16.00
CA THR A 152 40.84 37.02 17.20
C THR A 152 40.10 36.61 18.51
N PRO A 153 40.76 35.93 19.49
CA PRO A 153 40.18 34.86 20.32
C PRO A 153 40.08 35.16 21.85
N GLN A 154 39.50 34.21 22.62
CA GLN A 154 39.66 33.86 24.08
C GLN A 154 38.37 33.83 24.92
N PRO A 155 38.35 33.18 26.11
CA PRO A 155 38.85 31.84 26.46
C PRO A 155 37.84 31.01 27.31
N GLN A 156 38.13 29.71 27.44
CA GLN A 156 37.44 28.74 28.30
C GLN A 156 37.52 29.09 29.80
N SER A 157 36.50 28.65 30.55
CA SER A 157 36.62 28.35 31.98
C SER A 157 36.22 26.89 32.22
N GLN A 158 37.13 26.13 32.83
CA GLN A 158 36.95 24.74 33.25
C GLN A 158 36.03 24.65 34.48
N SER A 159 35.20 23.61 34.53
CA SER A 159 34.59 23.12 35.77
C SER A 159 34.68 21.60 35.84
N GLN A 160 34.96 21.13 37.06
CA GLN A 160 35.47 19.84 37.49
C GLN A 160 34.61 18.61 37.12
N SER A 161 35.33 17.51 36.93
CA SER A 161 34.86 16.14 36.75
C SER A 161 34.21 15.55 38.01
N GLN A 162 33.02 14.97 37.85
CA GLN A 162 32.45 13.95 38.74
C GLN A 162 32.30 12.63 37.97
N PRO A 163 32.28 11.47 38.65
CA PRO A 163 32.43 10.15 38.02
C PRO A 163 31.26 9.85 37.07
N ALA A 164 31.59 9.43 35.85
CA ALA A 164 30.61 9.07 34.84
C ALA A 164 29.78 7.85 35.28
N ILE A 165 28.49 8.06 35.52
CA ILE A 165 27.49 7.00 35.36
C ILE A 165 27.34 6.82 33.84
N ILE A 166 27.65 5.63 33.35
CA ILE A 166 27.49 5.28 31.93
C ILE A 166 25.99 5.27 31.64
N GLN A 167 25.46 6.38 31.14
CA GLN A 167 24.20 6.37 30.41
C GLN A 167 24.44 5.63 29.07
N PRO A 168 23.51 4.80 28.59
CA PRO A 168 23.57 4.30 27.23
C PRO A 168 23.46 5.50 26.29
N THR A 169 24.56 5.86 25.64
CA THR A 169 24.60 6.95 24.67
C THR A 169 23.89 6.48 23.40
N VAL A 170 22.62 6.86 23.25
CA VAL A 170 21.98 6.82 21.93
C VAL A 170 22.75 7.81 21.04
N PRO A 171 23.23 7.41 19.84
CA PRO A 171 23.98 8.29 18.97
C PRO A 171 23.22 9.60 18.69
N GLN A 172 23.89 10.75 18.79
CA GLN A 172 23.28 12.07 18.55
C GLN A 172 22.66 12.23 17.15
N GLU A 173 23.06 11.40 16.18
CA GLU A 173 22.41 11.34 14.85
C GLU A 173 20.94 10.88 14.92
N VAL A 174 20.54 10.13 15.95
CA VAL A 174 19.15 9.68 16.15
C VAL A 174 18.30 10.80 16.80
N MET A 175 18.89 11.61 17.68
CA MET A 175 18.20 12.78 18.28
C MET A 175 17.94 13.90 17.27
N ASN A 176 18.85 14.14 16.31
CA ASN A 176 18.64 15.20 15.32
C ASN A 176 17.72 14.83 14.16
N LYS A 177 17.41 13.55 13.95
CA LYS A 177 16.27 13.10 13.10
C LYS A 177 14.91 13.26 13.79
N SER A 178 14.89 13.66 15.06
CA SER A 178 13.70 13.72 15.91
C SER A 178 13.16 15.14 16.11
N LYS A 179 13.62 16.13 15.35
CA LYS A 179 12.85 17.37 15.20
C LYS A 179 11.80 17.13 14.14
N PRO A 180 10.51 17.06 14.50
CA PRO A 180 9.48 16.89 13.49
C PRO A 180 9.50 18.11 12.58
N VAL A 181 9.93 17.90 11.33
CA VAL A 181 9.85 18.90 10.26
C VAL A 181 8.42 19.39 10.25
N ASP A 182 8.22 20.71 10.33
CA ASP A 182 6.90 21.32 10.14
C ASP A 182 6.50 21.10 8.68
N MET A 183 5.85 19.97 8.41
CA MET A 183 5.16 19.75 7.15
C MET A 183 3.91 20.64 7.13
N ASN A 184 3.68 21.33 6.02
CA ASN A 184 2.44 22.08 5.85
C ASN A 184 1.26 21.13 5.59
N LYS A 185 0.04 21.60 5.86
CA LYS A 185 -1.20 20.80 5.73
C LYS A 185 -1.37 20.23 4.31
N GLU A 186 -1.01 21.01 3.28
CA GLU A 186 -1.11 20.58 1.88
C GLU A 186 -0.21 19.39 1.55
N THR A 187 1.05 19.38 2.04
CA THR A 187 1.96 18.23 1.83
C THR A 187 1.48 17.01 2.61
N MET A 188 0.94 17.18 3.82
CA MET A 188 0.32 16.08 4.56
C MET A 188 -0.88 15.51 3.81
N ASP A 189 -1.77 16.35 3.31
CA ASP A 189 -2.96 15.91 2.57
C ASP A 189 -2.57 15.20 1.27
N ASP A 190 -1.55 15.66 0.54
CA ASP A 190 -1.00 14.96 -0.63
C ASP A 190 -0.43 13.57 -0.27
N ILE A 191 0.34 13.48 0.82
CA ILE A 191 0.88 12.19 1.29
C ILE A 191 -0.25 11.26 1.73
N ILE A 192 -1.30 11.78 2.35
CA ILE A 192 -2.46 10.98 2.73
C ILE A 192 -3.13 10.39 1.49
N GLN A 193 -3.37 11.19 0.47
CA GLN A 193 -3.99 10.71 -0.77
C GLN A 193 -3.13 9.67 -1.48
N ARG A 194 -1.80 9.85 -1.51
CA ARG A 194 -0.90 8.99 -2.28
C ARG A 194 -0.50 7.70 -1.57
N ALA A 195 -0.39 7.73 -0.24
CA ALA A 195 0.25 6.66 0.53
C ALA A 195 -0.60 6.17 1.71
N ASN A 196 -1.16 7.08 2.51
CA ASN A 196 -1.77 6.66 3.77
C ASN A 196 -3.24 6.27 3.67
N ARG A 197 -3.96 6.58 2.59
CA ARG A 197 -5.39 6.25 2.48
C ARG A 197 -5.64 4.74 2.40
N PRO A 198 -6.78 4.25 2.93
CA PRO A 198 -7.18 2.87 2.75
C PRO A 198 -7.41 2.52 1.27
N HIS A 199 -7.04 1.32 0.86
CA HIS A 199 -7.35 0.79 -0.46
C HIS A 199 -8.72 0.09 -0.44
N HIS A 200 -9.58 0.43 -1.41
CA HIS A 200 -10.95 -0.10 -1.48
C HIS A 200 -11.15 -1.26 -2.49
N ASP A 201 -10.31 -1.35 -3.53
CA ASP A 201 -10.40 -2.32 -4.63
C ASP A 201 -9.33 -3.41 -4.47
N ILE A 202 -9.57 -4.37 -3.58
CA ILE A 202 -8.58 -5.37 -3.20
C ILE A 202 -8.58 -6.55 -4.17
N LEU A 203 -9.75 -7.05 -4.60
CA LEU A 203 -9.89 -8.22 -5.47
C LEU A 203 -10.26 -7.94 -6.93
N ARG A 204 -10.76 -6.74 -7.26
CA ARG A 204 -11.03 -6.18 -8.60
C ARG A 204 -10.96 -7.20 -9.73
N VAL A 205 -12.03 -7.98 -9.84
CA VAL A 205 -12.39 -8.65 -11.10
C VAL A 205 -13.08 -7.58 -11.96
N GLU A 206 -12.91 -7.57 -13.29
CA GLU A 206 -13.73 -6.69 -14.14
C GLU A 206 -15.20 -7.11 -13.99
N ILE A 207 -15.92 -6.46 -13.08
CA ILE A 207 -17.36 -6.56 -12.99
C ILE A 207 -17.90 -5.56 -14.00
N VAL A 208 -18.54 -6.07 -15.06
CA VAL A 208 -19.35 -5.24 -15.95
C VAL A 208 -20.50 -4.69 -15.12
N GLU A 209 -20.65 -3.37 -15.07
CA GLU A 209 -21.77 -2.73 -14.37
C GLU A 209 -23.09 -3.34 -14.86
N ASP A 210 -23.81 -3.98 -13.94
CA ASP A 210 -25.11 -4.57 -14.25
C ASP A 210 -26.19 -3.47 -14.24
N TYR A 211 -27.38 -3.79 -14.76
CA TYR A 211 -28.48 -2.83 -14.83
C TYR A 211 -29.01 -2.39 -13.45
N LEU A 212 -29.03 -3.29 -12.47
CA LEU A 212 -29.41 -3.02 -11.09
C LEU A 212 -28.41 -2.05 -10.43
N ASP A 213 -27.11 -2.21 -10.70
CA ASP A 213 -26.05 -1.30 -10.24
C ASP A 213 -26.23 0.11 -10.77
N HIS A 214 -26.60 0.21 -12.05
CA HIS A 214 -26.89 1.47 -12.71
C HIS A 214 -28.14 2.14 -12.10
N GLU A 215 -29.26 1.42 -11.97
CA GLU A 215 -30.48 1.95 -11.35
C GLU A 215 -30.27 2.36 -9.89
N LEU A 216 -29.49 1.60 -9.12
CA LEU A 216 -29.15 1.93 -7.74
C LEU A 216 -28.30 3.21 -7.66
N LYS A 217 -27.31 3.36 -8.55
CA LYS A 217 -26.53 4.60 -8.65
C LYS A 217 -27.41 5.78 -9.04
N GLU A 218 -28.31 5.62 -10.03
CA GLU A 218 -29.24 6.67 -10.42
C GLU A 218 -30.18 7.06 -9.27
N LYS A 219 -30.74 6.09 -8.54
CA LYS A 219 -31.60 6.36 -7.37
C LYS A 219 -30.88 7.10 -6.25
N ILE A 220 -29.59 6.81 -6.00
CA ILE A 220 -28.78 7.53 -5.01
C ILE A 220 -28.47 8.95 -5.50
N GLN A 221 -28.06 9.10 -6.76
CA GLN A 221 -27.71 10.41 -7.34
C GLN A 221 -28.91 11.35 -7.48
N GLN A 222 -30.09 10.82 -7.79
CA GLN A 222 -31.32 11.60 -7.89
C GLN A 222 -31.86 12.06 -6.53
N ASN A 223 -31.41 11.45 -5.42
CA ASN A 223 -31.91 11.72 -4.06
C ASN A 223 -30.85 12.36 -3.14
N VAL A 224 -29.83 13.03 -3.69
CA VAL A 224 -28.85 13.74 -2.87
C VAL A 224 -29.51 14.90 -2.13
N VAL A 225 -29.34 14.96 -0.82
CA VAL A 225 -29.93 15.98 0.05
C VAL A 225 -28.90 16.64 0.97
N SER A 226 -29.29 17.74 1.60
CA SER A 226 -28.45 18.39 2.61
C SER A 226 -28.32 17.50 3.87
N PRO A 227 -27.20 17.58 4.63
CA PRO A 227 -27.07 16.85 5.90
C PRO A 227 -28.19 17.15 6.90
N LYS A 228 -28.72 18.38 6.91
CA LYS A 228 -29.86 18.76 7.76
C LYS A 228 -31.10 17.97 7.40
N GLU A 229 -31.37 17.83 6.11
CA GLU A 229 -32.52 17.07 5.61
C GLU A 229 -32.33 15.56 5.85
N ALA A 230 -31.16 15.00 5.52
CA ALA A 230 -30.84 13.60 5.82
C ALA A 230 -31.03 13.27 7.31
N ASN A 231 -30.49 14.10 8.21
CA ASN A 231 -30.66 13.94 9.65
C ASN A 231 -32.13 14.05 10.11
N THR A 232 -32.95 14.83 9.41
CA THR A 232 -34.38 14.96 9.69
C THR A 232 -35.13 13.71 9.23
N ARG A 233 -34.80 13.18 8.05
CA ARG A 233 -35.36 11.92 7.52
C ARG A 233 -35.08 10.76 8.45
N VAL A 234 -33.81 10.57 8.84
CA VAL A 234 -33.41 9.52 9.81
C VAL A 234 -34.19 9.67 11.11
N LYS A 235 -34.23 10.87 11.70
CA LYS A 235 -34.91 11.13 12.97
C LYS A 235 -36.42 10.87 12.93
N ASN A 236 -37.06 11.13 11.80
CA ASN A 236 -38.50 10.97 11.63
C ASN A 236 -38.90 9.62 11.03
N SER A 237 -37.94 8.74 10.78
CA SER A 237 -38.20 7.41 10.23
C SER A 237 -38.79 6.49 11.30
N VAL A 238 -39.61 5.52 10.87
CA VAL A 238 -40.18 4.48 11.75
C VAL A 238 -39.11 3.67 12.48
N TYR A 239 -37.94 3.51 11.86
CA TYR A 239 -36.80 2.80 12.45
C TYR A 239 -36.19 3.54 13.64
N ALA A 240 -36.23 4.88 13.65
CA ALA A 240 -35.73 5.67 14.78
C ALA A 240 -36.61 5.56 16.02
N GLU A 241 -37.91 5.30 15.87
CA GLU A 241 -38.85 5.14 16.99
C GLU A 241 -38.57 3.87 17.79
N HIS A 242 -38.23 2.78 17.08
CA HIS A 242 -37.96 1.47 17.68
C HIS A 242 -36.48 1.15 17.85
N ARG A 243 -35.59 2.00 17.30
CA ARG A 243 -34.14 1.76 17.17
C ARG A 243 -33.80 0.45 16.47
N ASP A 244 -34.70 -0.03 15.62
CA ASP A 244 -34.50 -1.24 14.84
C ASP A 244 -33.87 -0.87 13.49
N TRP A 245 -32.54 -0.78 13.51
CA TRP A 245 -31.72 -0.66 12.31
C TRP A 245 -31.12 -2.00 11.91
N GLY A 246 -31.30 -3.05 12.71
CA GLY A 246 -30.59 -4.31 12.57
C GLY A 246 -31.35 -5.37 11.77
N ASP A 247 -32.68 -5.43 11.91
CA ASP A 247 -33.45 -6.59 11.45
C ASP A 247 -33.39 -6.79 9.92
N LYS A 248 -33.53 -5.71 9.14
CA LYS A 248 -33.41 -5.79 7.67
C LYS A 248 -32.03 -6.25 7.20
N VAL A 249 -30.97 -5.79 7.86
CA VAL A 249 -29.60 -6.17 7.52
C VAL A 249 -29.30 -7.59 7.99
N SER A 250 -29.86 -7.98 9.13
CA SER A 250 -29.83 -9.36 9.60
C SER A 250 -30.42 -10.31 8.55
N GLU A 251 -31.60 -9.99 8.01
CA GLU A 251 -32.19 -10.75 6.91
C GLU A 251 -31.32 -10.74 5.65
N LEU A 252 -30.70 -9.60 5.31
CA LEU A 252 -29.79 -9.49 4.16
C LEU A 252 -28.56 -10.39 4.30
N VAL A 253 -28.01 -10.53 5.50
CA VAL A 253 -26.84 -11.38 5.75
C VAL A 253 -27.20 -12.87 5.75
N GLU A 254 -28.41 -13.22 6.19
CA GLU A 254 -28.89 -14.61 6.25
C GLU A 254 -29.41 -15.14 4.91
N ASP A 255 -29.94 -14.25 4.07
CA ASP A 255 -30.53 -14.59 2.77
C ASP A 255 -29.53 -14.33 1.64
N ASN A 256 -28.85 -15.39 1.18
CA ASN A 256 -27.86 -15.33 0.10
C ASN A 256 -28.41 -14.82 -1.25
N ASP A 257 -29.73 -14.81 -1.45
CA ASP A 257 -30.36 -14.33 -2.68
C ASP A 257 -30.65 -12.81 -2.64
N LYS A 258 -30.67 -12.20 -1.43
CA LYS A 258 -30.86 -10.75 -1.29
C LYS A 258 -29.53 -10.01 -1.53
N GLN A 259 -29.57 -9.04 -2.44
CA GLN A 259 -28.40 -8.23 -2.81
C GLN A 259 -28.41 -6.82 -2.20
N TYR A 260 -29.55 -6.38 -1.66
CA TYR A 260 -29.65 -5.10 -0.97
C TYR A 260 -30.84 -5.06 -0.01
N CYS A 261 -30.81 -4.12 0.94
CA CYS A 261 -31.97 -3.69 1.70
C CYS A 261 -32.02 -2.16 1.78
N SER A 262 -33.23 -1.59 1.82
CA SER A 262 -33.45 -0.14 1.88
C SER A 262 -34.25 0.28 3.12
N TYR A 263 -33.88 1.42 3.67
CA TYR A 263 -34.60 2.16 4.71
C TYR A 263 -35.14 3.44 4.06
N ASP A 264 -36.20 3.29 3.26
CA ASP A 264 -36.68 4.34 2.33
C ASP A 264 -36.95 5.68 3.03
N ASP A 265 -37.60 5.65 4.21
CA ASP A 265 -37.92 6.86 4.99
C ASP A 265 -36.68 7.57 5.55
N ALA A 266 -35.60 6.82 5.77
CA ALA A 266 -34.34 7.34 6.28
C ALA A 266 -33.35 7.72 5.16
N GLY A 267 -33.61 7.28 3.92
CA GLY A 267 -32.70 7.48 2.79
C GLY A 267 -31.38 6.73 2.93
N ILE A 268 -31.40 5.56 3.58
CA ILE A 268 -30.22 4.69 3.78
C ILE A 268 -30.45 3.39 3.02
N MET A 269 -29.41 2.90 2.33
CA MET A 269 -29.45 1.62 1.63
C MET A 269 -28.18 0.83 1.92
N VAL A 270 -28.31 -0.48 2.07
CA VAL A 270 -27.18 -1.39 2.25
C VAL A 270 -27.17 -2.35 1.07
N LYS A 271 -26.06 -2.38 0.34
CA LYS A 271 -25.83 -3.28 -0.79
C LYS A 271 -24.77 -4.31 -0.42
N VAL A 272 -24.94 -5.56 -0.82
CA VAL A 272 -23.89 -6.58 -0.75
C VAL A 272 -23.32 -6.86 -2.14
N GLU A 273 -22.00 -6.96 -2.23
CA GLU A 273 -21.24 -7.29 -3.44
C GLU A 273 -20.29 -8.43 -3.10
N SER A 274 -20.33 -9.51 -3.87
CA SER A 274 -19.43 -10.66 -3.67
C SER A 274 -18.53 -10.85 -4.88
N GLU A 275 -17.23 -10.75 -4.64
CA GLU A 275 -16.18 -11.02 -5.62
C GLU A 275 -15.46 -12.30 -5.23
N TYR A 276 -15.16 -13.16 -6.20
CA TYR A 276 -14.32 -14.32 -5.95
C TYR A 276 -13.46 -14.65 -7.17
N ARG A 277 -12.29 -15.22 -6.89
CA ARG A 277 -11.43 -15.80 -7.92
C ARG A 277 -11.01 -17.19 -7.52
N LEU A 278 -11.28 -18.15 -8.42
CA LEU A 278 -10.87 -19.53 -8.29
C LEU A 278 -9.47 -19.73 -8.86
N TYR A 279 -8.64 -20.49 -8.15
CA TYR A 279 -7.30 -20.86 -8.55
C TYR A 279 -7.18 -22.39 -8.56
N PRO A 280 -7.23 -23.03 -9.74
CA PRO A 280 -6.95 -24.46 -9.88
C PRO A 280 -5.47 -24.69 -9.59
N MET A 281 -5.12 -25.53 -8.61
CA MET A 281 -3.72 -25.68 -8.17
C MET A 281 -3.20 -27.11 -8.17
N ALA A 282 -4.04 -28.11 -7.91
CA ALA A 282 -3.58 -29.49 -7.79
C ALA A 282 -4.33 -30.42 -8.74
N GLN A 283 -3.60 -31.32 -9.39
CA GLN A 283 -4.16 -32.51 -10.04
C GLN A 283 -3.81 -33.77 -9.26
N THR A 284 -2.61 -33.79 -8.66
CA THR A 284 -2.08 -34.91 -7.90
C THR A 284 -2.57 -34.90 -6.46
N GLU A 285 -2.67 -36.09 -5.86
CA GLU A 285 -3.08 -36.24 -4.47
C GLU A 285 -2.11 -35.56 -3.51
N THR A 286 -0.80 -35.67 -3.76
CA THR A 286 0.24 -35.05 -2.93
C THR A 286 0.10 -33.52 -2.89
N SER A 287 -0.13 -32.88 -4.04
CA SER A 287 -0.35 -31.43 -4.11
C SER A 287 -1.67 -31.02 -3.45
N ALA A 288 -2.72 -31.84 -3.58
CA ALA A 288 -4.01 -31.59 -2.93
C ALA A 288 -3.90 -31.65 -1.41
N VAL A 289 -3.17 -32.64 -0.87
CA VAL A 289 -2.87 -32.73 0.57
C VAL A 289 -2.08 -31.50 1.03
N TYR A 290 -1.05 -31.09 0.28
CA TYR A 290 -0.25 -29.91 0.66
C TYR A 290 -1.07 -28.61 0.62
N LEU A 291 -1.98 -28.47 -0.36
CA LEU A 291 -2.92 -27.35 -0.43
C LEU A 291 -3.90 -27.37 0.76
N GLN A 292 -4.35 -28.55 1.16
CA GLN A 292 -5.21 -28.72 2.33
C GLN A 292 -4.50 -28.37 3.64
N GLU A 293 -3.23 -28.74 3.80
CA GLU A 293 -2.40 -28.36 4.96
C GLU A 293 -2.23 -26.84 5.04
N PHE A 294 -1.95 -26.19 3.90
CA PHE A 294 -1.88 -24.73 3.82
C PHE A 294 -3.19 -24.08 4.25
N TYR A 295 -4.32 -24.49 3.66
CA TYR A 295 -5.64 -23.95 3.98
C TYR A 295 -5.98 -24.11 5.46
N SER A 296 -5.75 -25.31 6.02
CA SER A 296 -6.04 -25.62 7.42
C SER A 296 -5.19 -24.77 8.36
N SER A 297 -3.91 -24.56 8.02
CA SER A 297 -3.01 -23.71 8.79
C SER A 297 -3.43 -22.24 8.76
N VAL A 298 -3.85 -21.73 7.60
CA VAL A 298 -4.34 -20.35 7.47
C VAL A 298 -5.63 -20.17 8.27
N ARG A 299 -6.59 -21.09 8.13
CA ARG A 299 -7.85 -21.06 8.89
C ARG A 299 -7.61 -21.08 10.39
N GLN A 300 -6.76 -21.99 10.86
CA GLN A 300 -6.41 -22.05 12.27
C GLN A 300 -5.86 -20.71 12.79
N ILE A 301 -4.92 -20.10 12.08
CA ILE A 301 -4.37 -18.78 12.50
C ILE A 301 -5.49 -17.74 12.54
N ILE A 302 -6.32 -17.66 11.50
CA ILE A 302 -7.39 -16.66 11.40
C ILE A 302 -8.47 -16.87 12.48
N ASP A 303 -8.80 -18.11 12.82
CA ASP A 303 -9.77 -18.47 13.87
C ASP A 303 -9.22 -18.25 15.27
N ASP A 304 -7.92 -18.47 15.49
CA ASP A 304 -7.28 -18.24 16.78
C ASP A 304 -7.10 -16.74 17.10
N LEU A 305 -7.20 -15.83 16.12
CA LEU A 305 -6.99 -14.39 16.31
C LEU A 305 -8.00 -13.73 17.28
N ASP A 306 -9.19 -14.30 17.47
CA ASP A 306 -10.16 -13.75 18.43
C ASP A 306 -9.63 -13.83 19.88
N THR A 307 -8.76 -14.79 20.18
CA THR A 307 -8.13 -14.97 21.51
C THR A 307 -7.10 -13.89 21.84
N VAL A 308 -6.66 -13.09 20.86
CA VAL A 308 -5.71 -11.99 21.07
C VAL A 308 -6.30 -10.94 22.01
N ARG A 309 -7.63 -10.79 22.05
CA ARG A 309 -8.33 -9.86 22.95
C ARG A 309 -8.08 -10.16 24.43
N ASP A 310 -7.87 -11.43 24.77
CA ASP A 310 -7.64 -11.90 26.14
C ASP A 310 -6.21 -11.64 26.63
N ILE A 311 -5.32 -11.11 25.77
CA ILE A 311 -3.95 -10.78 26.14
C ILE A 311 -3.93 -9.39 26.78
N ASP A 312 -3.76 -9.31 28.09
CA ASP A 312 -3.67 -8.03 28.83
C ASP A 312 -2.38 -7.26 28.51
N ASP A 313 -1.27 -7.98 28.39
CA ASP A 313 0.06 -7.44 28.14
C ASP A 313 0.20 -6.95 26.69
N ILE A 314 0.32 -5.63 26.51
CA ILE A 314 0.36 -5.00 25.19
C ILE A 314 1.54 -5.47 24.33
N GLU A 315 2.70 -5.72 24.93
CA GLU A 315 3.88 -6.14 24.16
C GLU A 315 3.69 -7.56 23.60
N LYS A 316 3.10 -8.45 24.42
CA LYS A 316 2.72 -9.80 23.99
C LYS A 316 1.60 -9.78 22.95
N LEU A 317 0.63 -8.87 23.08
CA LEU A 317 -0.44 -8.70 22.11
C LEU A 317 0.13 -8.28 20.75
N MET A 318 0.96 -7.24 20.73
CA MET A 318 1.62 -6.77 19.50
C MET A 318 2.50 -7.85 18.89
N GLU A 319 3.28 -8.55 19.72
CA GLU A 319 4.11 -9.66 19.26
C GLU A 319 3.28 -10.79 18.65
N ARG A 320 2.19 -11.20 19.30
CA ARG A 320 1.32 -12.27 18.80
C ARG A 320 0.73 -11.92 17.44
N VAL A 321 0.14 -10.74 17.29
CA VAL A 321 -0.48 -10.30 16.03
C VAL A 321 0.57 -10.16 14.93
N SER A 322 1.74 -9.54 15.21
CA SER A 322 2.83 -9.48 14.24
C SER A 322 3.28 -10.87 13.79
N ASN A 323 3.49 -11.79 14.73
CA ASN A 323 3.92 -13.16 14.42
C ASN A 323 2.90 -13.90 13.56
N ASP A 324 1.60 -13.75 13.84
CA ASP A 324 0.54 -14.38 13.05
C ASP A 324 0.48 -13.81 11.62
N VAL A 325 0.64 -12.50 11.44
CA VAL A 325 0.74 -11.86 10.11
C VAL A 325 1.93 -12.39 9.32
N PHE A 326 3.13 -12.39 9.90
CA PHE A 326 4.33 -12.89 9.21
C PHE A 326 4.24 -14.40 8.95
N ARG A 327 3.61 -15.17 9.85
CA ARG A 327 3.36 -16.60 9.64
C ARG A 327 2.42 -16.86 8.47
N LEU A 328 1.37 -16.06 8.28
CA LEU A 328 0.48 -16.16 7.11
C LEU A 328 1.25 -15.91 5.80
N ARG A 329 2.11 -14.88 5.77
CA ARG A 329 3.01 -14.62 4.63
C ARG A 329 3.94 -15.80 4.37
N ASP A 330 4.58 -16.34 5.41
CA ASP A 330 5.51 -17.45 5.30
C ASP A 330 4.83 -18.73 4.78
N LEU A 331 3.61 -19.02 5.23
CA LEU A 331 2.82 -20.14 4.71
C LEU A 331 2.56 -20.00 3.21
N ALA A 332 2.19 -18.81 2.75
CA ALA A 332 1.96 -18.55 1.33
C ALA A 332 3.23 -18.67 0.48
N GLN A 333 4.38 -18.24 1.02
CA GLN A 333 5.68 -18.41 0.37
C GLN A 333 6.14 -19.88 0.33
N ARG A 334 5.88 -20.64 1.39
CA ARG A 334 6.15 -22.09 1.44
C ARG A 334 5.30 -22.85 0.43
N LEU A 335 4.01 -22.50 0.31
CA LEU A 335 3.12 -23.02 -0.72
C LEU A 335 3.72 -22.80 -2.12
N LEU A 336 4.07 -21.56 -2.44
CA LEU A 336 4.68 -21.22 -3.72
C LEU A 336 5.98 -22.00 -3.98
N MET A 337 6.85 -22.08 -2.98
CA MET A 337 8.12 -22.80 -3.10
C MET A 337 7.90 -24.30 -3.38
N TYR A 338 6.94 -24.93 -2.70
CA TYR A 338 6.57 -26.32 -2.94
C TYR A 338 6.11 -26.53 -4.39
N PHE A 339 5.17 -25.72 -4.88
CA PHE A 339 4.66 -25.86 -6.25
C PHE A 339 5.74 -25.62 -7.32
N LEU A 340 6.66 -24.68 -7.09
CA LEU A 340 7.73 -24.38 -8.05
C LEU A 340 8.85 -25.42 -8.09
N THR A 341 9.17 -26.06 -6.96
CA THR A 341 10.40 -26.85 -6.83
C THR A 341 10.19 -28.34 -6.56
N LYS A 342 9.05 -28.72 -6.00
CA LYS A 342 8.80 -30.09 -5.51
C LYS A 342 7.55 -30.75 -6.09
N SER A 343 6.57 -29.97 -6.54
CA SER A 343 5.34 -30.53 -7.08
C SER A 343 5.54 -31.13 -8.48
N ASP A 344 4.82 -32.20 -8.78
CA ASP A 344 4.76 -32.81 -10.12
C ASP A 344 3.72 -32.14 -11.04
N GLU A 345 3.15 -31.01 -10.60
CA GLU A 345 2.13 -30.29 -11.35
C GLU A 345 2.71 -29.63 -12.60
N ASN A 346 1.87 -29.50 -13.63
CA ASN A 346 2.27 -28.82 -14.87
C ASN A 346 2.41 -27.30 -14.68
N GLU A 347 2.97 -26.63 -15.69
CA GLU A 347 3.24 -25.18 -15.64
C GLU A 347 1.99 -24.32 -15.41
N THR A 348 0.83 -24.73 -15.91
CA THR A 348 -0.44 -24.01 -15.72
C THR A 348 -0.82 -23.95 -14.24
N TYR A 349 -0.83 -25.08 -13.54
CA TYR A 349 -1.16 -25.14 -12.11
C TYR A 349 -0.11 -24.43 -11.24
N ARG A 350 1.17 -24.51 -11.61
CA ARG A 350 2.24 -23.74 -10.94
C ARG A 350 2.06 -22.23 -11.12
N SER A 351 1.64 -21.79 -12.31
CA SER A 351 1.33 -20.39 -12.60
C SER A 351 0.12 -19.91 -11.80
N GLU A 352 -0.93 -20.71 -11.66
CA GLU A 352 -2.09 -20.39 -10.83
C GLU A 352 -1.72 -20.31 -9.34
N CYS A 353 -0.86 -21.22 -8.84
CA CYS A 353 -0.30 -21.10 -7.49
C CYS A 353 0.47 -19.78 -7.30
N SER A 354 1.29 -19.38 -8.27
CA SER A 354 2.01 -18.11 -8.24
C SER A 354 1.06 -16.90 -8.23
N ALA A 355 0.02 -16.93 -9.05
CA ALA A 355 -0.99 -15.88 -9.13
C ALA A 355 -1.76 -15.74 -7.81
N PHE A 356 -2.19 -16.86 -7.22
CA PHE A 356 -2.83 -16.89 -5.91
C PHE A 356 -1.92 -16.38 -4.81
N THR A 357 -0.69 -16.90 -4.67
CA THR A 357 0.21 -16.49 -3.59
C THR A 357 0.48 -14.99 -3.63
N ARG A 358 0.70 -14.43 -4.83
CA ARG A 358 0.84 -12.97 -5.00
C ARG A 358 -0.41 -12.22 -4.56
N ARG A 359 -1.60 -12.70 -4.96
CA ARG A 359 -2.86 -12.06 -4.60
C ARG A 359 -3.15 -12.17 -3.10
N PHE A 360 -2.94 -13.33 -2.51
CA PHE A 360 -3.09 -13.58 -1.07
C PHE A 360 -2.19 -12.66 -0.24
N ILE A 361 -0.89 -12.55 -0.60
CA ILE A 361 0.04 -11.65 0.09
C ILE A 361 -0.36 -10.19 -0.11
N ALA A 362 -0.77 -9.79 -1.32
CA ALA A 362 -1.24 -8.43 -1.57
C ALA A 362 -2.49 -8.10 -0.74
N THR A 363 -3.46 -9.00 -0.66
CA THR A 363 -4.66 -8.85 0.19
C THR A 363 -4.26 -8.74 1.66
N LEU A 364 -3.36 -9.60 2.15
CA LEU A 364 -2.84 -9.54 3.52
C LEU A 364 -2.21 -8.17 3.82
N THR A 365 -1.33 -7.68 2.94
CA THR A 365 -0.69 -6.36 3.07
C THR A 365 -1.72 -5.23 3.12
N VAL A 366 -2.71 -5.25 2.23
CA VAL A 366 -3.75 -4.21 2.20
C VAL A 366 -4.63 -4.25 3.45
N LEU A 367 -4.95 -5.43 3.98
CA LEU A 367 -5.72 -5.56 5.23
C LEU A 367 -5.00 -4.93 6.42
N VAL A 368 -3.69 -5.16 6.53
CA VAL A 368 -2.83 -4.56 7.56
C VAL A 368 -2.72 -3.06 7.35
N HIS A 369 -2.42 -2.61 6.12
CA HIS A 369 -2.31 -1.19 5.78
C HIS A 369 -3.58 -0.42 6.10
N ASN A 370 -4.75 -0.93 5.69
CA ASN A 370 -6.03 -0.29 5.94
C ASN A 370 -6.31 -0.17 7.45
N ALA A 371 -5.96 -1.18 8.25
CA ALA A 371 -6.11 -1.12 9.70
C ALA A 371 -5.20 -0.07 10.34
N ILE A 372 -3.91 -0.02 9.97
CA ILE A 372 -2.96 0.98 10.46
C ILE A 372 -3.39 2.38 10.04
N SER A 373 -3.77 2.54 8.77
CA SER A 373 -4.25 3.77 8.16
C SER A 373 -5.42 4.35 8.96
N VAL A 374 -6.47 3.56 9.21
CA VAL A 374 -7.65 4.00 9.96
C VAL A 374 -7.33 4.22 11.44
N ALA A 375 -6.56 3.33 12.08
CA ALA A 375 -6.18 3.47 13.49
C ALA A 375 -5.36 4.74 13.77
N SER A 376 -4.50 5.13 12.82
CA SER A 376 -3.61 6.28 12.93
C SER A 376 -4.18 7.60 12.40
N ALA A 377 -5.47 7.64 12.03
CA ALA A 377 -6.08 8.79 11.36
C ALA A 377 -5.28 9.22 10.11
N TYR A 378 -4.95 8.24 9.27
CA TYR A 378 -4.10 8.38 8.09
C TYR A 378 -2.69 8.91 8.42
N GLY A 379 -2.13 8.50 9.56
CA GLY A 379 -0.81 8.90 10.03
C GLY A 379 -0.76 10.23 10.80
N LYS A 380 -1.89 10.88 11.07
CA LYS A 380 -1.95 12.16 11.81
C LYS A 380 -1.90 11.99 13.33
N ASP A 381 -2.56 10.96 13.86
CA ASP A 381 -2.79 10.81 15.31
C ASP A 381 -1.82 9.81 15.94
N VAL A 382 -0.57 9.77 15.46
CA VAL A 382 0.44 8.81 15.93
C VAL A 382 1.19 9.37 17.15
N PRO A 383 1.15 8.70 18.32
CA PRO A 383 1.79 9.18 19.54
C PRO A 383 3.27 9.50 19.38
N GLY A 384 3.69 10.64 19.91
CA GLY A 384 5.10 11.08 19.91
C GLY A 384 5.63 11.49 18.53
N THR A 385 4.77 11.60 17.51
CA THR A 385 5.15 12.05 16.17
C THR A 385 4.14 13.08 15.64
N LYS A 386 4.55 13.95 14.72
CA LYS A 386 3.61 14.90 14.07
C LYS A 386 2.84 14.26 12.92
N PHE A 387 3.50 13.36 12.19
CA PHE A 387 2.94 12.67 11.04
C PHE A 387 3.80 11.45 10.72
N VAL A 388 3.17 10.37 10.27
CA VAL A 388 3.85 9.16 9.76
C VAL A 388 3.37 8.91 8.33
N GLN A 389 4.30 8.79 7.39
CA GLN A 389 4.00 8.25 6.06
C GLN A 389 4.06 6.71 6.15
N LEU A 390 3.02 6.04 5.66
CA LEU A 390 2.94 4.59 5.56
C LEU A 390 3.59 4.12 4.27
N GLU A 391 4.27 2.97 4.31
CA GLU A 391 4.91 2.38 3.13
C GLU A 391 4.00 1.37 2.41
N CYS A 392 2.83 1.05 3.01
CA CYS A 392 1.91 0.02 2.53
C CYS A 392 2.61 -1.34 2.43
N CYS A 393 3.29 -1.70 3.52
CA CYS A 393 4.02 -2.95 3.64
C CYS A 393 3.82 -3.55 5.04
N LEU A 394 4.14 -4.84 5.20
CA LEU A 394 4.02 -5.50 6.51
C LEU A 394 5.05 -4.97 7.52
N ASP A 395 6.15 -4.36 7.06
CA ASP A 395 7.18 -3.80 7.92
C ASP A 395 6.73 -2.50 8.62
N ASP A 396 5.64 -1.86 8.15
CA ASP A 396 4.96 -0.80 8.90
C ASP A 396 4.58 -1.29 10.31
N MET A 397 4.16 -2.55 10.48
CA MET A 397 3.87 -3.12 11.80
C MET A 397 5.11 -3.16 12.71
N THR A 398 6.26 -3.54 12.14
CA THR A 398 7.54 -3.57 12.86
C THR A 398 7.94 -2.15 13.26
N TYR A 399 7.76 -1.17 12.37
CA TYR A 399 7.98 0.23 12.69
C TYR A 399 7.11 0.72 13.87
N PHE A 400 5.80 0.43 13.86
CA PHE A 400 4.91 0.81 14.96
C PHE A 400 5.26 0.10 16.28
N LYS A 401 5.55 -1.20 16.24
CA LYS A 401 5.90 -2.02 17.41
C LYS A 401 7.25 -1.65 18.03
N GLU A 402 8.29 -1.50 17.22
CA GLU A 402 9.66 -1.34 17.72
C GLU A 402 10.06 0.13 17.86
N THR A 403 9.66 0.97 16.90
CA THR A 403 10.09 2.37 16.86
C THR A 403 9.09 3.30 17.53
N VAL A 404 7.81 3.25 17.14
CA VAL A 404 6.82 4.22 17.64
C VAL A 404 6.46 3.90 19.09
N TYR A 405 6.10 2.65 19.39
CA TYR A 405 5.78 2.24 20.77
C TYR A 405 6.96 2.48 21.72
N GLY A 406 8.19 2.12 21.33
CA GLY A 406 9.40 2.36 22.13
C GLY A 406 9.59 3.83 22.54
N ARG A 407 9.21 4.80 21.70
CA ARG A 407 9.28 6.23 22.02
C ARG A 407 8.24 6.68 23.05
N THR A 408 7.19 5.91 23.25
CA THR A 408 6.12 6.23 24.21
C THR A 408 6.39 5.69 25.61
N ILE A 409 7.41 4.84 25.76
CA ILE A 409 7.83 4.25 27.04
C ILE A 409 8.53 5.34 27.87
N GLY A 410 7.99 5.60 29.06
CA GLY A 410 8.59 6.52 30.02
C GLY A 410 9.79 5.93 30.77
N GLU A 411 10.45 6.75 31.59
CA GLU A 411 11.58 6.32 32.43
C GLU A 411 11.22 5.20 33.42
N ASN A 412 9.93 5.08 33.76
CA ASN A 412 9.39 4.01 34.59
C ASN A 412 9.14 2.70 33.83
N GLY A 413 9.47 2.62 32.54
CA GLY A 413 9.30 1.43 31.71
C GLY A 413 7.87 1.18 31.23
N VAL A 414 6.95 2.13 31.40
CA VAL A 414 5.54 1.99 30.99
C VAL A 414 5.21 2.97 29.87
N SER A 415 4.52 2.49 28.83
CA SER A 415 4.01 3.33 27.75
C SER A 415 2.83 4.20 28.22
N LYS A 416 2.87 5.49 27.89
CA LYS A 416 1.74 6.42 28.10
C LYS A 416 0.62 6.28 27.05
N SER A 417 0.83 5.43 26.05
CA SER A 417 -0.08 5.29 24.89
C SER A 417 -0.41 3.82 24.61
N ALA A 418 -0.32 2.95 25.61
CA ALA A 418 -0.57 1.52 25.47
C ALA A 418 -1.94 1.22 24.82
N ASP A 419 -2.99 1.95 25.21
CA ASP A 419 -4.34 1.77 24.66
C ASP A 419 -4.42 2.05 23.15
N TYR A 420 -3.66 3.05 22.66
CA TYR A 420 -3.59 3.36 21.22
C TYR A 420 -3.03 2.17 20.43
N PHE A 421 -1.93 1.57 20.92
CA PHE A 421 -1.33 0.42 20.25
C PHE A 421 -2.20 -0.83 20.42
N ARG A 422 -2.87 -0.99 21.57
CA ARG A 422 -3.84 -2.07 21.77
C ARG A 422 -4.93 -2.01 20.72
N GLU A 423 -5.55 -0.84 20.58
CA GLU A 423 -6.61 -0.62 19.60
C GLU A 423 -6.12 -0.89 18.17
N MET A 424 -4.96 -0.34 17.77
CA MET A 424 -4.37 -0.55 16.44
C MET A 424 -4.14 -2.03 16.13
N PHE A 425 -3.54 -2.79 17.04
CA PHE A 425 -3.23 -4.20 16.79
C PHE A 425 -4.47 -5.10 16.87
N LEU A 426 -5.49 -4.73 17.66
CA LEU A 426 -6.79 -5.38 17.62
C LEU A 426 -7.54 -5.09 16.31
N LEU A 427 -7.46 -3.87 15.78
CA LEU A 427 -7.96 -3.51 14.44
C LEU A 427 -7.27 -4.34 13.35
N ILE A 428 -5.95 -4.52 13.43
CA ILE A 428 -5.20 -5.38 12.51
C ILE A 428 -5.71 -6.82 12.62
N ALA A 429 -5.76 -7.40 13.82
CA ALA A 429 -6.25 -8.76 14.04
C ALA A 429 -7.68 -8.95 13.48
N ARG A 430 -8.57 -7.97 13.70
CA ARG A 430 -9.93 -8.03 13.16
C ARG A 430 -9.97 -7.89 11.64
N SER A 431 -9.10 -7.07 11.05
CA SER A 431 -8.98 -6.93 9.61
C SER A 431 -8.55 -8.24 8.94
N LEU A 432 -7.71 -9.04 9.59
CA LEU A 432 -7.27 -10.35 9.05
C LEU A 432 -8.41 -11.37 8.91
N ARG A 433 -9.52 -11.24 9.68
CA ARG A 433 -10.71 -12.09 9.49
C ARG A 433 -11.32 -11.94 8.09
N LYS A 434 -11.08 -10.80 7.43
CA LYS A 434 -11.54 -10.51 6.07
C LYS A 434 -10.71 -11.22 4.99
N LEU A 435 -9.62 -11.90 5.36
CA LEU A 435 -8.84 -12.76 4.45
C LEU A 435 -9.58 -14.09 4.25
N HIS A 436 -10.57 -14.09 3.37
CA HIS A 436 -11.44 -15.25 3.17
C HIS A 436 -10.97 -16.14 2.02
N ILE A 437 -10.59 -17.37 2.36
CA ILE A 437 -10.26 -18.43 1.39
C ILE A 437 -11.16 -19.65 1.59
N ARG A 438 -11.43 -20.39 0.52
CA ARG A 438 -12.20 -21.64 0.54
C ARG A 438 -11.53 -22.71 -0.32
N LEU A 439 -11.45 -23.93 0.17
CA LEU A 439 -11.09 -25.08 -0.66
C LEU A 439 -12.31 -25.56 -1.44
N THR A 440 -12.09 -25.89 -2.70
CA THR A 440 -13.12 -26.37 -3.63
C THR A 440 -12.56 -27.49 -4.50
N CYS A 441 -13.42 -28.13 -5.29
CA CYS A 441 -13.04 -29.18 -6.24
C CYS A 441 -12.25 -30.32 -5.58
N ASP A 442 -12.74 -30.87 -4.46
CA ASP A 442 -12.07 -31.95 -3.71
C ASP A 442 -10.61 -31.62 -3.33
N ASN A 443 -10.40 -30.43 -2.75
CA ASN A 443 -9.08 -29.91 -2.33
C ASN A 443 -8.09 -29.64 -3.47
N LYS A 444 -8.58 -29.48 -4.71
CA LYS A 444 -7.74 -29.22 -5.88
C LYS A 444 -7.69 -27.77 -6.33
N ALA A 445 -8.63 -26.96 -5.86
CA ALA A 445 -8.67 -25.54 -6.14
C ALA A 445 -8.90 -24.76 -4.86
N ILE A 446 -8.38 -23.54 -4.84
CA ILE A 446 -8.60 -22.59 -3.76
C ILE A 446 -9.26 -21.35 -4.33
N GLU A 447 -10.30 -20.89 -3.65
CA GLU A 447 -11.00 -19.66 -3.94
C GLU A 447 -10.55 -18.59 -2.96
N LEU A 448 -10.25 -17.40 -3.47
CA LEU A 448 -10.08 -16.19 -2.67
C LEU A 448 -11.32 -15.32 -2.90
N SER A 449 -12.08 -15.05 -1.84
CA SER A 449 -13.36 -14.36 -1.91
C SER A 449 -13.32 -13.06 -1.11
N GLN A 450 -14.10 -12.07 -1.54
CA GLN A 450 -14.35 -10.82 -0.85
C GLN A 450 -15.85 -10.51 -0.92
N VAL A 451 -16.46 -10.44 0.25
CA VAL A 451 -17.84 -9.94 0.39
C VAL A 451 -17.76 -8.52 0.93
N THR A 452 -18.43 -7.58 0.28
CA THR A 452 -18.44 -6.16 0.65
C THR A 452 -19.87 -5.70 0.89
N TYR A 453 -20.15 -5.17 2.08
CA TYR A 453 -21.38 -4.46 2.38
C TYR A 453 -21.12 -2.96 2.28
N THR A 454 -21.91 -2.26 1.47
CA THR A 454 -21.82 -0.80 1.30
C THR A 454 -23.06 -0.14 1.87
N ILE A 455 -22.89 0.57 2.98
CA ILE A 455 -23.91 1.44 3.58
C ILE A 455 -23.88 2.77 2.82
N SER A 456 -24.96 3.10 2.12
CA SER A 456 -25.08 4.29 1.29
C SER A 456 -25.94 5.35 1.98
N LEU A 457 -25.39 6.56 2.10
CA LEU A 457 -26.08 7.75 2.60
C LEU A 457 -26.39 8.73 1.45
N GLN A 458 -27.44 9.54 1.61
CA GLN A 458 -27.87 10.55 0.65
C GLN A 458 -27.19 11.92 0.81
N ALA A 459 -26.30 12.11 1.80
CA ALA A 459 -25.67 13.40 2.08
C ALA A 459 -24.18 13.27 2.36
N ASP A 460 -23.42 14.29 1.97
CA ASP A 460 -22.01 14.46 2.34
C ASP A 460 -21.87 15.23 3.65
N TYR A 461 -21.15 14.66 4.61
CA TYR A 461 -20.92 15.26 5.92
C TYR A 461 -19.53 15.86 5.99
N GLN A 462 -19.42 17.19 5.89
CA GLN A 462 -18.11 17.88 5.95
C GLN A 462 -17.35 17.61 7.25
N SER A 463 -18.09 17.44 8.35
CA SER A 463 -17.56 17.05 9.66
C SER A 463 -16.85 15.70 9.66
N ALA A 464 -17.14 14.82 8.68
CA ALA A 464 -16.50 13.52 8.61
C ALA A 464 -15.00 13.62 8.26
N ASN A 465 -14.56 14.72 7.61
CA ASN A 465 -13.18 14.87 7.15
C ASN A 465 -12.14 14.98 8.28
N ASP A 466 -12.55 15.41 9.48
CA ASP A 466 -11.65 15.72 10.60
C ASP A 466 -11.83 14.79 11.82
N ARG A 467 -12.74 13.80 11.77
CA ARG A 467 -13.16 13.03 12.95
C ARG A 467 -12.73 11.57 12.97
N HIS A 468 -12.57 10.92 11.81
CA HIS A 468 -12.09 9.52 11.64
C HIS A 468 -12.83 8.44 12.46
N ILE A 469 -13.94 8.79 13.12
CA ILE A 469 -14.76 7.93 13.98
C ILE A 469 -16.23 8.24 13.69
N VAL A 470 -17.05 7.19 13.54
CA VAL A 470 -18.50 7.30 13.37
C VAL A 470 -19.11 7.72 14.70
N GLU A 471 -19.51 8.97 14.79
CA GLU A 471 -20.10 9.58 15.98
C GLU A 471 -21.13 10.64 15.56
N ILE A 472 -21.91 11.11 16.53
CA ILE A 472 -22.90 12.16 16.26
C ILE A 472 -22.26 13.45 15.70
N SER A 473 -21.01 13.76 16.10
CA SER A 473 -20.27 14.91 15.56
C SER A 473 -19.81 14.73 14.13
N SER A 474 -19.62 13.50 13.64
CA SER A 474 -19.20 13.25 12.25
C SER A 474 -20.41 13.10 11.33
N PHE A 475 -21.45 12.37 11.73
CA PHE A 475 -22.59 12.02 10.85
C PHE A 475 -23.97 12.48 11.34
N GLY A 476 -24.07 13.26 12.42
CA GLY A 476 -25.35 13.71 12.96
C GLY A 476 -26.20 12.51 13.39
N ASN A 477 -27.51 12.53 13.10
CA ASN A 477 -28.42 11.43 13.44
C ASN A 477 -28.15 10.15 12.64
N SER A 478 -27.41 10.23 11.52
CA SER A 478 -27.05 9.05 10.73
C SER A 478 -25.99 8.17 11.41
N PHE A 479 -25.38 8.60 12.52
CA PHE A 479 -24.38 7.78 13.22
C PHE A 479 -24.96 6.46 13.76
N GLU A 480 -26.15 6.51 14.36
CA GLU A 480 -26.81 5.37 14.99
C GLU A 480 -27.12 4.25 13.98
N PRO A 481 -27.74 4.52 12.80
CA PRO A 481 -27.93 3.48 11.80
C PRO A 481 -26.61 2.93 11.27
N ILE A 482 -25.58 3.77 11.04
CA ILE A 482 -24.28 3.28 10.54
C ILE A 482 -23.67 2.28 11.53
N VAL A 483 -23.62 2.62 12.83
CA VAL A 483 -23.05 1.76 13.87
C VAL A 483 -23.87 0.48 14.03
N SER A 484 -25.20 0.59 14.10
CA SER A 484 -26.09 -0.56 14.28
C SER A 484 -25.98 -1.56 13.12
N ILE A 485 -25.99 -1.06 11.88
CA ILE A 485 -25.82 -1.88 10.67
C ILE A 485 -24.42 -2.53 10.67
N TYR A 486 -23.39 -1.75 10.99
CA TYR A 486 -22.02 -2.25 11.08
C TYR A 486 -21.89 -3.40 12.10
N GLU A 487 -22.45 -3.24 13.29
CA GLU A 487 -22.38 -4.24 14.35
C GLU A 487 -23.06 -5.55 13.95
N VAL A 488 -24.24 -5.49 13.32
CA VAL A 488 -24.95 -6.69 12.83
C VAL A 488 -24.11 -7.44 11.79
N ILE A 489 -23.57 -6.73 10.79
CA ILE A 489 -22.73 -7.36 9.75
C ILE A 489 -21.46 -7.93 10.39
N ASN A 490 -20.80 -7.18 11.28
CA ASN A 490 -19.58 -7.63 11.92
C ASN A 490 -19.79 -8.87 12.82
N GLN A 491 -20.97 -9.03 13.41
CA GLN A 491 -21.32 -10.21 14.21
C GLN A 491 -21.65 -11.43 13.34
N LYS A 492 -22.43 -11.24 12.26
CA LYS A 492 -22.95 -12.35 11.44
C LYS A 492 -22.05 -12.75 10.27
N ALA A 493 -21.29 -11.80 9.71
CA ALA A 493 -20.38 -11.98 8.58
C ALA A 493 -19.02 -11.30 8.88
N PRO A 494 -18.24 -11.80 9.86
CA PRO A 494 -16.97 -11.20 10.28
C PRO A 494 -15.91 -11.11 9.17
N GLU A 495 -16.02 -11.95 8.13
CA GLU A 495 -15.19 -11.96 6.94
C GLU A 495 -15.50 -10.81 5.96
N ALA A 496 -16.62 -10.11 6.14
CA ALA A 496 -17.06 -9.11 5.18
C ALA A 496 -16.34 -7.77 5.37
N PHE A 497 -16.09 -7.10 4.25
CA PHE A 497 -15.69 -5.70 4.21
C PHE A 497 -16.93 -4.84 4.38
N ILE A 498 -16.81 -3.76 5.16
CA ILE A 498 -17.92 -2.83 5.37
C ILE A 498 -17.44 -1.46 4.94
N LYS A 499 -18.17 -0.84 4.02
CA LYS A 499 -17.88 0.48 3.48
C LYS A 499 -19.05 1.42 3.79
N LEU A 500 -18.72 2.67 4.04
CA LEU A 500 -19.68 3.77 4.06
C LEU A 500 -19.50 4.58 2.79
N LYS A 501 -20.58 4.79 2.05
CA LYS A 501 -20.59 5.59 0.82
C LYS A 501 -21.50 6.80 1.01
N THR A 502 -20.95 7.97 0.78
CA THR A 502 -21.70 9.22 0.61
C THR A 502 -21.69 9.58 -0.88
N PRO A 503 -22.42 10.63 -1.31
CA PRO A 503 -22.40 11.04 -2.71
C PRO A 503 -20.99 11.32 -3.27
N SER A 504 -20.10 11.89 -2.45
CA SER A 504 -18.74 12.27 -2.87
C SER A 504 -17.62 11.36 -2.35
N HIS A 505 -17.86 10.52 -1.34
CA HIS A 505 -16.79 9.77 -0.67
C HIS A 505 -17.13 8.31 -0.41
N VAL A 506 -16.09 7.49 -0.29
CA VAL A 506 -16.16 6.11 0.19
C VAL A 506 -15.19 6.00 1.36
N TYR A 507 -15.65 5.40 2.45
CA TYR A 507 -14.88 5.18 3.66
C TYR A 507 -14.88 3.69 4.01
N SER A 508 -13.75 3.18 4.50
CA SER A 508 -13.63 1.80 4.97
C SER A 508 -13.93 1.75 6.46
N LEU A 509 -15.00 1.07 6.88
CA LEU A 509 -15.37 1.00 8.28
C LEU A 509 -14.63 -0.14 8.99
N LEU A 510 -13.94 0.18 10.09
CA LEU A 510 -13.19 -0.78 10.90
C LEU A 510 -13.45 -0.54 12.40
N SER A 511 -13.46 -1.61 13.18
CA SER A 511 -13.61 -1.57 14.63
C SER A 511 -12.81 -2.74 15.23
N THR A 512 -12.43 -2.64 16.49
CA THR A 512 -11.84 -3.77 17.23
C THR A 512 -12.83 -4.93 17.35
N GLY A 513 -14.14 -4.63 17.23
CA GLY A 513 -15.23 -5.60 17.21
C GLY A 513 -15.70 -6.03 18.61
N ASP A 514 -15.36 -5.27 19.66
CA ASP A 514 -16.06 -5.37 20.94
C ASP A 514 -17.42 -4.69 20.83
N VAL A 515 -18.39 -5.13 21.63
CA VAL A 515 -19.71 -4.48 21.69
C VAL A 515 -19.49 -3.02 22.11
N THR A 516 -20.06 -2.06 21.39
CA THR A 516 -19.84 -0.61 21.58
C THR A 516 -18.44 -0.08 21.26
N ALA A 517 -17.54 -0.90 20.71
CA ALA A 517 -16.25 -0.41 20.23
C ALA A 517 -16.45 0.68 19.18
N PRO A 518 -15.64 1.76 19.19
CA PRO A 518 -15.70 2.78 18.16
C PRO A 518 -15.59 2.19 16.75
N VAL A 519 -16.45 2.66 15.85
CA VAL A 519 -16.33 2.37 14.42
C VAL A 519 -15.51 3.50 13.80
N ARG A 520 -14.32 3.20 13.31
CA ARG A 520 -13.40 4.13 12.67
C ARG A 520 -13.49 4.06 11.15
N TYR A 521 -13.05 5.12 10.47
CA TYR A 521 -13.09 5.22 9.02
C TYR A 521 -11.98 6.05 8.38
#